data_AF-A0A7K1GGB9-F1
#
_entry.id   AF-A0A7K1GGB9-F1
#
_cell.length_a   1.000
_cell.length_b   1.000
_cell.length_c   1.000
_cell.angle_alpha   90.00
_cell.angle_beta   90.00
_cell.angle_gamma   90.00
#
_symmetry.space_group_name_H-M   'P 1'
#
loop_
_entity.id
_entity.type
_entity.pdbx_description
1 polymer ?
#
loop_
_entity_poly.entity_id
_entity_poly.type
_entity_poly.pdbx_seq_one_letter_code
_entity_poly.pdbx_strand_id
1 'polypeptide(L)'
;GMFLEKKQDEVVARIEERIAAWTFLPPDNGESIQILHYQNGEKYEPHYDYFHDKNNQALGGHRIATVLMYLSDVGKGGETIFPEAEGKLLQPK
;
A
#
# COMPACT_ATOMS: atom_id res chain seq x y z
N GLY A 1 -1.54 9.38 -8.79
CA GLY A 1 -2.42 8.36 -8.21
C GLY A 1 -3.81 8.91 -7.99
N MET A 2 -4.75 8.05 -7.61
CA MET A 2 -6.12 8.40 -7.24
C MET A 2 -6.45 7.72 -5.91
N PHE A 3 -7.25 8.35 -5.06
CA PHE A 3 -7.83 7.70 -3.89
C PHE A 3 -9.26 7.27 -4.18
N LEU A 4 -9.64 6.09 -3.72
CA LEU A 4 -11.03 5.66 -3.63
C LEU A 4 -11.57 6.03 -2.26
N GLU A 5 -12.81 6.49 -2.18
CA GLU A 5 -13.43 6.76 -0.88
C GLU A 5 -13.60 5.46 -0.07
N LYS A 6 -13.58 5.57 1.26
CA LYS A 6 -13.81 4.40 2.13
C LYS A 6 -15.17 3.80 1.82
N LYS A 7 -15.22 2.48 1.60
CA LYS A 7 -16.44 1.75 1.23
C LYS A 7 -17.20 2.41 0.05
N GLN A 8 -16.47 2.98 -0.92
CA GLN A 8 -17.05 3.70 -2.06
C GLN A 8 -18.14 2.90 -2.78
N ASP A 9 -17.92 1.60 -2.97
CA ASP A 9 -18.89 0.65 -3.51
C ASP A 9 -18.71 -0.74 -2.86
N GLU A 10 -19.56 -1.69 -3.22
CA GLU A 10 -19.54 -3.06 -2.67
C GLU A 10 -18.22 -3.79 -2.94
N VAL A 11 -17.53 -3.48 -4.04
CA VAL A 11 -16.24 -4.10 -4.38
C VAL A 11 -15.16 -3.58 -3.46
N VAL A 12 -15.06 -2.26 -3.32
CA VAL A 12 -14.10 -1.58 -2.43
C VAL A 12 -14.32 -2.01 -0.98
N ALA A 13 -15.57 -1.97 -0.50
CA ALA A 13 -15.92 -2.38 0.86
C ALA A 13 -15.48 -3.83 1.15
N ARG A 14 -15.73 -4.76 0.21
CA ARG A 14 -15.33 -6.17 0.36
C ARG A 14 -13.81 -6.35 0.34
N ILE A 15 -13.07 -5.51 -0.39
CA ILE A 15 -11.60 -5.54 -0.36
C ILE A 15 -11.09 -5.07 1.00
N GLU A 16 -11.61 -3.96 1.52
CA GLU A 16 -11.27 -3.43 2.85
C GLU A 16 -11.55 -4.47 3.97
N GLU A 17 -12.70 -5.15 3.91
CA GLU A 17 -13.05 -6.23 4.84
C GLU A 17 -12.07 -7.41 4.78
N ARG A 18 -11.64 -7.81 3.58
CA ARG A 18 -10.64 -8.89 3.41
C ARG A 18 -9.28 -8.49 3.96
N ILE A 19 -8.87 -7.25 3.74
CA ILE A 19 -7.62 -6.71 4.31
C ILE A 19 -7.69 -6.73 5.85
N ALA A 20 -8.79 -6.25 6.42
CA ALA A 20 -9.00 -6.27 7.88
C ALA A 20 -8.96 -7.70 8.45
N ALA A 21 -9.67 -8.64 7.80
CA ALA A 21 -9.67 -10.05 8.22
C ALA A 21 -8.28 -10.70 8.13
N TRP A 22 -7.50 -10.40 7.09
CA TRP A 22 -6.15 -10.99 6.91
C TRP A 22 -5.10 -10.39 7.84
N THR A 23 -5.16 -9.07 8.07
CA THR A 23 -4.20 -8.36 8.93
C THR A 23 -4.55 -8.43 10.41
N PHE A 24 -5.77 -8.87 10.75
CA PHE A 24 -6.35 -8.78 12.09
C PHE A 24 -6.43 -7.35 12.66
N LEU A 25 -6.39 -6.33 11.79
CA LEU A 25 -6.55 -4.94 12.16
C LEU A 25 -8.00 -4.49 11.95
N PRO A 26 -8.55 -3.60 12.81
CA PRO A 26 -9.89 -3.05 12.61
C PRO A 26 -10.00 -2.30 11.26
N PRO A 27 -11.08 -2.50 10.48
CA PRO A 27 -11.24 -1.85 9.17
C PRO A 27 -11.33 -0.32 9.27
N ASP A 28 -11.76 0.20 10.43
CA ASP A 28 -11.84 1.64 10.66
C ASP A 28 -10.46 2.30 10.72
N ASN A 29 -9.40 1.55 11.04
CA ASN A 29 -8.02 2.04 11.06
C ASN A 29 -7.40 2.16 9.66
N GLY A 30 -8.01 1.55 8.64
CA GLY A 30 -7.53 1.63 7.27
C GLY A 30 -7.74 3.02 6.66
N GLU A 31 -6.71 3.54 5.99
CA GLU A 31 -6.83 4.70 5.10
C GLU A 31 -7.60 4.33 3.82
N SER A 32 -8.11 5.35 3.12
CA SER A 32 -8.66 5.22 1.77
C SER A 32 -7.66 4.54 0.81
N ILE A 33 -8.13 3.62 -0.03
CA ILE A 33 -7.26 2.89 -0.96
C ILE A 33 -6.67 3.85 -1.99
N GLN A 34 -5.33 3.84 -2.10
CA GLN A 34 -4.60 4.59 -3.11
C GLN A 34 -4.29 3.72 -4.33
N ILE A 35 -4.72 4.17 -5.51
CA ILE A 35 -4.41 3.56 -6.80
C ILE A 35 -3.26 4.31 -7.47
N LEU A 36 -2.21 3.55 -7.82
CA LEU A 36 -1.03 4.04 -8.50
C LEU A 36 -0.87 3.33 -9.85
N HIS A 37 -0.41 4.06 -10.86
CA HIS A 37 -0.12 3.54 -12.18
C HIS A 37 1.23 4.11 -12.62
N TYR A 38 2.19 3.22 -12.87
CA TYR A 38 3.54 3.57 -13.29
C TYR A 38 3.69 3.29 -14.79
N GLN A 39 4.11 4.30 -15.54
CA GLN A 39 4.53 4.20 -16.92
C GLN A 39 5.97 3.68 -17.04
N ASN A 40 6.37 3.35 -18.26
CA ASN A 40 7.73 2.89 -18.51
C ASN A 40 8.77 3.94 -18.08
N GLY A 41 9.71 3.52 -17.23
CA GLY A 41 10.75 4.37 -16.67
C GLY A 41 10.35 5.13 -15.40
N GLU A 42 9.06 5.13 -15.02
CA GLU A 42 8.63 5.68 -13.74
C GLU A 42 8.98 4.73 -12.60
N LYS A 43 9.33 5.32 -11.46
CA LYS A 43 9.68 4.59 -10.24
C LYS A 43 9.34 5.42 -9.02
N TYR A 44 9.40 4.77 -7.87
CA TYR A 44 9.41 5.43 -6.59
C TYR A 44 10.70 5.05 -5.87
N GLU A 45 11.38 6.03 -5.27
CA GLU A 45 12.60 5.75 -4.51
C GLU A 45 12.27 5.01 -3.21
N PRO A 46 13.17 4.15 -2.69
CA PRO A 46 12.97 3.50 -1.41
C PRO A 46 12.67 4.52 -0.29
N HIS A 47 11.67 4.23 0.52
CA HIS A 47 11.20 5.10 1.60
C HIS A 47 10.47 4.28 2.66
N TYR A 48 10.09 4.95 3.75
CA TYR A 48 9.23 4.42 4.78
C TYR A 48 7.80 4.95 4.60
N ASP A 49 6.81 4.08 4.76
CA ASP A 49 5.40 4.47 4.68
C ASP A 49 4.92 5.23 5.92
N TYR A 50 5.60 5.06 7.06
CA TYR A 50 5.27 5.76 8.31
C TYR A 50 5.69 7.23 8.25
N PHE A 51 5.03 8.06 9.04
CA PHE A 51 5.29 9.50 9.07
C PHE A 51 6.50 9.82 9.93
N HIS A 52 7.44 10.59 9.39
CA HIS A 52 8.57 11.13 10.15
C HIS A 52 8.22 12.42 10.91
N ASP A 53 7.22 13.17 10.44
CA ASP A 53 6.84 14.44 11.05
C ASP A 53 5.76 14.28 12.12
N LYS A 54 5.84 15.11 13.17
CA LYS A 54 4.93 15.04 14.31
C LYS A 54 3.49 15.48 13.98
N ASN A 55 3.28 16.24 12.91
CA ASN A 55 1.97 16.79 12.59
C ASN A 55 1.06 15.72 11.99
N ASN A 56 1.55 14.96 11.00
CA ASN A 56 0.81 13.86 10.41
C ASN A 56 0.53 12.75 11.43
N GLN A 57 1.49 12.47 12.32
CA GLN A 57 1.31 11.52 13.42
C GLN A 57 0.19 11.94 14.38
N ALA A 58 0.10 13.24 14.69
CA ALA A 58 -0.93 13.75 15.59
C ALA A 58 -2.33 13.79 14.95
N LEU A 59 -2.41 13.98 13.63
CA LEU A 59 -3.66 14.12 12.90
C LEU A 59 -4.27 12.78 12.48
N GLY A 60 -3.45 11.85 11.98
CA GLY A 60 -3.89 10.58 11.39
C GLY A 60 -3.40 9.34 12.13
N GLY A 61 -2.55 9.50 13.16
CA GLY A 61 -1.83 8.40 13.77
C GLY A 61 -0.60 7.96 12.94
N HIS A 62 0.04 6.89 13.38
CA HIS A 62 1.14 6.26 12.64
C HIS A 62 0.65 5.08 11.82
N ARG A 63 1.18 4.94 10.60
CA ARG A 63 1.01 3.73 9.80
C ARG A 63 1.86 2.60 10.37
N ILE A 64 1.22 1.50 10.73
CA ILE A 64 1.88 0.33 11.32
C ILE A 64 2.10 -0.81 10.32
N ALA A 65 1.36 -0.81 9.21
CA ALA A 65 1.42 -1.83 8.18
C ALA A 65 0.91 -1.26 6.85
N THR A 66 1.42 -1.82 5.74
CA THR A 66 0.97 -1.53 4.38
C THR A 66 0.62 -2.83 3.68
N VAL A 67 -0.54 -2.85 3.01
CA VAL A 67 -0.92 -3.93 2.09
C VAL A 67 -0.80 -3.42 0.66
N LEU A 68 0.21 -3.89 -0.06
CA LEU A 68 0.43 -3.55 -1.46
C LEU A 68 -0.19 -4.62 -2.36
N MET A 69 -1.14 -4.23 -3.21
CA MET A 69 -1.83 -5.12 -4.14
C MET A 69 -1.40 -4.81 -5.58
N TYR A 70 -0.91 -5.81 -6.31
CA TYR A 70 -0.59 -5.67 -7.73
C TYR A 70 -1.84 -5.92 -8.57
N LEU A 71 -2.22 -4.94 -9.40
CA LEU A 71 -3.46 -4.98 -10.19
C LEU A 71 -3.24 -5.40 -11.65
N SER A 72 -1.99 -5.64 -12.05
CA SER A 72 -1.61 -6.04 -13.41
C SER A 72 -0.23 -6.72 -13.41
N ASP A 73 -0.03 -7.67 -14.31
CA ASP A 73 1.28 -8.27 -14.58
C ASP A 73 2.22 -7.27 -15.28
N VAL A 74 3.51 -7.37 -15.00
CA VAL A 74 4.54 -6.50 -15.61
C VAL A 74 5.64 -7.39 -16.19
N GLY A 75 5.89 -7.27 -17.51
CA GLY A 75 6.85 -8.13 -18.20
C GLY A 75 8.31 -7.93 -17.80
N LYS A 76 8.70 -6.71 -17.38
CA LYS A 76 10.06 -6.41 -16.89
C LYS A 76 10.06 -5.18 -15.98
N GLY A 77 10.80 -5.27 -14.86
CA GLY A 77 10.96 -4.17 -13.93
C GLY A 77 9.74 -3.94 -13.02
N GLY A 78 9.78 -2.83 -12.27
CA GLY A 78 8.71 -2.42 -11.37
C GLY A 78 8.56 -3.33 -10.15
N GLU A 79 9.63 -4.04 -9.76
CA GLU A 79 9.70 -4.83 -8.54
C GLU A 79 9.53 -3.93 -7.32
N THR A 80 8.88 -4.44 -6.27
CA THR A 80 8.94 -3.80 -4.95
C THR A 80 10.20 -4.28 -4.24
N ILE A 81 11.14 -3.37 -4.05
CA ILE A 81 12.44 -3.68 -3.45
C ILE A 81 12.45 -3.26 -1.97
N PHE A 82 13.04 -4.12 -1.13
CA PHE A 82 13.33 -3.83 0.27
C PHE A 82 14.86 -3.85 0.45
N PRO A 83 15.56 -2.71 0.30
CA PRO A 83 17.03 -2.68 0.22
C PRO A 83 17.75 -3.23 1.46
N GLU A 84 17.11 -3.16 2.62
CA GLU A 84 17.66 -3.57 3.91
C GLU A 84 17.24 -4.99 4.34
N ALA A 85 16.42 -5.69 3.54
CA ALA A 85 15.98 -7.04 3.89
C ALA A 85 17.11 -8.07 3.77
N GLU A 86 17.25 -8.94 4.77
CA GLU A 86 18.30 -9.98 4.82
C GLU A 86 18.14 -11.12 3.79
N GLY A 87 17.07 -11.10 3.00
CA GLY A 87 16.87 -11.97 1.84
C GLY A 87 16.56 -11.14 0.61
N LYS A 88 17.37 -11.25 -0.45
CA LYS A 88 17.05 -10.71 -1.79
C LYS A 88 15.92 -11.52 -2.42
N LEU A 89 14.72 -11.42 -1.86
CA LEU A 89 13.52 -11.99 -2.44
C LEU A 89 13.05 -11.03 -3.52
N LEU A 90 13.42 -11.32 -4.77
CA LEU A 90 12.66 -10.83 -5.92
C LEU A 90 11.27 -11.46 -5.78
N GLN A 91 10.27 -10.67 -5.39
CA GLN A 91 8.88 -11.11 -5.40
C GLN A 91 8.49 -11.29 -6.89
N PRO A 92 8.24 -12.52 -7.37
CA PRO A 92 7.64 -12.68 -8.68
C PRO A 92 6.21 -12.10 -8.60
N LYS A 93 5.87 -11.29 -9.61
CA LYS A 93 4.51 -10.77 -9.81
C LYS A 93 3.59 -11.88 -10.28
#